data_AF-A0A349DDA8-F1
#
_entry.id   AF-A0A349DDA8-F1
#
_cell.length_a   1.000
_cell.length_b   1.000
_cell.length_c   1.000
_cell.angle_alpha   90.00
_cell.angle_beta   90.00
_cell.angle_gamma   90.00
#
_symmetry.space_group_name_H-M   'P 1'
#
loop_
_entity.id
_entity.type
_entity.pdbx_description
1 polymer ?
#
loop_
_entity_poly.entity_id
_entity_poly.type
_entity_poly.pdbx_seq_one_letter_code
_entity_poly.pdbx_strand_id
1 'polypeptide(L)'
;DEQHRFGVKHRSALSRKGDKPHTLVMSATPIPRTLALMLYGDLDVSVLDELPPGRQPIETYYVTGKLRARAFGYVKKHLDEGRQGYIVCPLVEEGDEDIAAAESYAENLSRGFFSGYEVGLLHGKMKPKQKEEVMSRFVSGEVKLLVATTVVEVGVDVPNAVIMVIENAERFGLSQLHQLRGRIGRGQYKSTCILISDAKTECAKKRMEIMTKTTDGFKIADEDLKMRGPGDFFGARQHGLPNMKMASLTDSALLTEAHRFAREILDDDFNLQKPENRKLGQAIYDLFNSEYIMN
;
A
#
# COMPACT_ATOMS: atom_id res chain seq x y z
N ASP A 1 -8.95 -5.72 -9.76
CA ASP A 1 -8.02 -4.69 -9.27
C ASP A 1 -7.93 -4.78 -7.75
N GLU A 2 -6.75 -4.54 -7.18
CA GLU A 2 -6.39 -4.66 -5.75
C GLU A 2 -6.95 -5.92 -5.06
N GLN A 3 -6.71 -7.09 -5.65
CA GLN A 3 -7.33 -8.36 -5.22
C GLN A 3 -7.05 -8.72 -3.75
N HIS A 4 -5.93 -8.26 -3.17
CA HIS A 4 -5.60 -8.51 -1.76
C HIS A 4 -6.65 -7.94 -0.79
N ARG A 5 -7.49 -6.99 -1.22
CA ARG A 5 -8.62 -6.45 -0.43
C ARG A 5 -9.83 -7.39 -0.41
N PHE A 6 -9.86 -8.44 -1.25
CA PHE A 6 -11.00 -9.34 -1.40
C PHE A 6 -10.80 -10.66 -0.64
N GLY A 7 -11.80 -11.03 0.16
CA GLY A 7 -11.85 -12.34 0.80
C GLY A 7 -11.95 -13.51 -0.20
N VAL A 8 -11.56 -14.71 0.24
CA VAL A 8 -11.56 -15.95 -0.57
C VAL A 8 -12.92 -16.22 -1.24
N LYS A 9 -14.02 -15.98 -0.52
CA LYS A 9 -15.39 -16.17 -1.05
C LYS A 9 -15.70 -15.28 -2.26
N HIS A 10 -15.26 -14.02 -2.24
CA HIS A 10 -15.44 -13.10 -3.36
C HIS A 10 -14.61 -13.53 -4.57
N ARG A 11 -13.39 -14.02 -4.35
CA ARG A 11 -12.52 -14.56 -5.41
C ARG A 11 -13.14 -15.80 -6.06
N SER A 12 -13.63 -16.75 -5.26
CA SER A 12 -14.29 -17.95 -5.78
C SER A 12 -15.57 -17.61 -6.56
N ALA A 13 -16.37 -16.65 -6.08
CA ALA A 13 -17.56 -16.21 -6.79
C ALA A 13 -17.24 -15.62 -8.18
N LEU A 14 -16.13 -14.90 -8.34
CA LEU A 14 -15.68 -14.38 -9.64
C LEU A 14 -15.23 -15.51 -10.58
N SER A 15 -14.46 -16.48 -10.07
CA SER A 15 -14.01 -17.63 -10.87
C SER A 15 -15.15 -18.50 -11.42
N ARG A 16 -16.30 -18.53 -10.72
CA ARG A 16 -17.50 -19.31 -11.09
C ARG A 16 -18.43 -18.60 -12.08
N LYS A 17 -18.12 -17.37 -12.51
CA LYS A 17 -18.97 -16.61 -13.44
C LYS A 17 -18.91 -17.11 -14.89
N GLY A 18 -17.99 -18.00 -15.20
CA GLY A 18 -17.87 -18.63 -16.52
C GLY A 18 -17.11 -19.95 -16.41
N ASP A 19 -17.08 -20.69 -17.51
CA ASP A 19 -16.18 -21.84 -17.64
C ASP A 19 -14.78 -21.32 -17.96
N LYS A 20 -13.86 -21.44 -16.98
CA LYS A 20 -12.44 -21.02 -17.06
C LYS A 20 -12.24 -19.60 -17.62
N PRO A 21 -12.78 -18.54 -16.98
CA PRO A 21 -12.59 -17.18 -17.47
C PRO A 21 -11.11 -16.76 -17.37
N HIS A 22 -10.61 -16.12 -18.44
CA HIS A 22 -9.32 -15.42 -18.36
C HIS A 22 -9.37 -14.37 -17.25
N THR A 23 -8.43 -14.46 -16.31
CA THR A 23 -8.43 -13.63 -15.10
C THR A 23 -7.18 -12.77 -15.08
N LEU A 24 -7.36 -11.44 -15.06
CA LEU A 24 -6.29 -10.46 -14.86
C LEU A 24 -6.39 -9.87 -13.44
N VAL A 25 -5.34 -10.06 -12.66
CA VAL A 25 -5.19 -9.47 -11.33
C VAL A 25 -4.17 -8.35 -11.40
N MET A 26 -4.53 -7.17 -10.87
CA MET A 26 -3.66 -5.99 -10.78
C MET A 26 -3.60 -5.53 -9.33
N SER A 27 -2.44 -4.99 -8.92
CA SER A 27 -2.27 -4.33 -7.62
C SER A 27 -1.25 -3.21 -7.77
N ALA A 28 -1.53 -2.05 -7.19
CA ALA A 28 -0.61 -0.92 -7.13
C ALA A 28 0.35 -1.05 -5.96
N THR A 29 0.02 -1.84 -4.92
CA THR A 29 1.03 -2.26 -3.95
C THR A 29 1.94 -3.28 -4.61
N PRO A 30 3.24 -2.97 -4.78
CA PRO A 30 4.21 -3.99 -5.14
C PRO A 30 4.14 -5.08 -4.06
N ILE A 31 3.96 -6.32 -4.49
CA ILE A 31 4.05 -7.50 -3.63
C ILE A 31 5.42 -8.11 -3.93
N PRO A 32 6.18 -8.56 -2.92
CA PRO A 32 7.40 -9.32 -3.18
C PRO A 32 7.11 -10.44 -4.18
N ARG A 33 7.91 -10.58 -5.22
CA ARG A 33 7.68 -11.59 -6.27
C ARG A 33 7.51 -12.99 -5.67
N THR A 34 8.26 -13.27 -4.60
CA THR A 34 8.17 -14.51 -3.81
C THR A 34 6.79 -14.73 -3.22
N LEU A 35 6.23 -13.71 -2.59
CA LEU A 35 4.90 -13.76 -2.01
C LEU A 35 3.83 -13.87 -3.10
N ALA A 36 4.03 -13.20 -4.24
CA ALA A 36 3.14 -13.34 -5.39
C ALA A 36 3.11 -14.79 -5.92
N LEU A 37 4.28 -15.43 -6.10
CA LEU A 37 4.37 -16.83 -6.51
C LEU A 37 3.70 -17.80 -5.52
N MET A 38 3.67 -17.46 -4.24
CA MET A 38 3.02 -18.30 -3.22
C MET A 38 1.50 -18.08 -3.14
N LEU A 39 1.06 -16.82 -3.20
CA LEU A 39 -0.36 -16.49 -3.10
C LEU A 39 -1.12 -16.76 -4.40
N TYR A 40 -0.41 -16.71 -5.52
CA TYR A 40 -0.96 -16.74 -6.86
C TYR A 40 -0.22 -17.74 -7.75
N GLY A 41 0.30 -18.84 -7.19
CA GLY A 41 1.17 -19.80 -7.92
C GLY A 41 0.55 -20.42 -9.18
N ASP A 42 -0.75 -20.26 -9.38
CA ASP A 42 -1.52 -20.61 -10.58
C ASP A 42 -1.60 -19.49 -11.63
N LEU A 43 -1.11 -18.29 -11.33
CA LEU A 43 -1.10 -17.12 -12.21
C LEU A 43 0.31 -16.81 -12.72
N ASP A 44 0.41 -16.48 -14.01
CA ASP A 44 1.64 -15.92 -14.56
C ASP A 44 1.82 -14.47 -14.09
N VAL A 45 2.97 -14.20 -13.46
CA VAL A 45 3.28 -12.89 -12.87
C VAL A 45 3.99 -12.02 -13.89
N SER A 46 3.35 -10.92 -14.28
CA SER A 46 3.99 -9.83 -15.05
C SER A 46 4.33 -8.67 -14.13
N VAL A 47 5.55 -8.15 -14.25
CA VAL A 47 6.06 -7.05 -13.42
C VAL A 47 6.26 -5.81 -14.28
N LEU A 48 5.67 -4.69 -13.85
CA LEU A 48 5.91 -3.36 -14.43
C LEU A 48 6.81 -2.57 -13.47
N ASP A 49 8.11 -2.53 -13.75
CA ASP A 49 9.14 -1.88 -12.94
C ASP A 49 9.58 -0.51 -13.50
N GLU A 50 9.13 -0.17 -14.70
CA GLU A 50 9.36 1.13 -15.32
C GLU A 50 8.39 2.20 -14.80
N LEU A 51 8.91 3.42 -14.60
CA LEU A 51 8.09 4.58 -14.26
C LEU A 51 7.58 5.24 -15.55
N PRO A 52 6.34 5.77 -15.56
CA PRO A 52 5.85 6.57 -16.69
C PRO A 52 6.79 7.74 -16.99
N PRO A 53 6.95 8.12 -18.27
CA PRO A 53 7.81 9.23 -18.66
C PRO A 53 7.38 10.54 -17.98
N GLY A 54 8.35 11.34 -17.55
CA GLY A 54 8.12 12.63 -16.88
C GLY A 54 8.02 12.56 -15.35
N ARG A 55 8.03 11.37 -14.75
CA ARG A 55 7.98 11.22 -13.29
C ARG A 55 9.25 11.76 -12.63
N GLN A 56 9.08 12.74 -11.75
CA GLN A 56 10.18 13.31 -10.97
C GLN A 56 10.42 12.48 -9.69
N PRO A 57 11.69 12.30 -9.26
CA PRO A 57 11.98 11.74 -7.95
C PRO A 57 11.31 12.56 -6.84
N ILE A 58 10.75 11.87 -5.85
CA ILE A 58 10.07 12.48 -4.71
C ILE A 58 11.05 12.49 -3.54
N GLU A 59 11.52 13.67 -3.15
CA GLU A 59 12.33 13.81 -1.95
C GLU A 59 11.46 13.49 -0.73
N THR A 60 11.91 12.58 0.12
CA THR A 60 11.14 12.14 1.29
C THR A 60 11.92 12.46 2.56
N TYR A 61 11.32 13.26 3.45
CA TYR A 61 11.91 13.67 4.71
C TYR A 61 11.11 13.09 5.88
N TYR A 62 11.80 12.53 6.86
CA TYR A 62 11.22 12.15 8.15
C TYR A 62 11.63 13.18 9.21
N VAL A 63 10.64 13.80 9.86
CA VAL A 63 10.84 14.81 10.91
C VAL A 63 9.97 14.53 12.13
N THR A 64 10.41 15.06 13.28
CA THR A 64 9.62 15.02 14.52
C THR A 64 8.60 16.16 14.56
N GLY A 65 7.61 16.05 15.44
CA GLY A 65 6.58 17.08 15.64
C GLY A 65 7.16 18.45 16.02
N LYS A 66 8.37 18.50 16.58
CA LYS A 66 9.09 19.76 16.86
C LYS A 66 9.35 20.60 15.61
N LEU A 67 9.51 19.95 14.44
CA LEU A 67 9.75 20.62 13.17
C LEU A 67 8.46 20.84 12.37
N ARG A 68 7.28 20.54 12.94
CA ARG A 68 5.99 20.67 12.26
C ARG A 68 5.72 22.08 11.73
N ALA A 69 5.99 23.12 12.53
CA ALA A 69 5.86 24.51 12.07
C ALA A 69 6.78 24.83 10.88
N ARG A 70 8.00 24.27 10.87
CA ARG A 70 8.94 24.41 9.74
C ARG A 70 8.45 23.67 8.50
N ALA A 71 7.88 22.47 8.66
CA ALA A 71 7.27 21.73 7.57
C ALA A 71 6.10 22.52 6.95
N PHE A 72 5.23 23.13 7.77
CA PHE A 72 4.14 23.98 7.28
C PHE A 72 4.62 25.25 6.58
N GLY A 73 5.71 25.87 7.07
CA GLY A 73 6.37 26.96 6.34
C GLY A 73 6.87 26.52 4.96
N TYR A 74 7.38 25.30 4.85
CA TYR A 74 7.81 24.73 3.56
C TYR A 74 6.62 24.42 2.63
N VAL A 75 5.49 23.96 3.18
CA VAL A 75 4.22 23.85 2.43
C VAL A 75 3.79 25.21 1.91
N LYS A 76 3.74 26.22 2.78
CA LYS A 76 3.31 27.58 2.43
C LYS A 76 4.12 28.15 1.26
N LYS A 77 5.45 27.98 1.27
CA LYS A 77 6.32 28.38 0.15
C LYS A 77 5.86 27.82 -1.19
N HIS A 78 5.47 26.53 -1.24
CA HIS A 78 4.96 25.93 -2.48
C HIS A 78 3.59 26.48 -2.88
N LEU A 79 2.71 26.75 -1.90
CA LEU A 79 1.41 27.37 -2.17
C LEU A 79 1.56 28.80 -2.70
N ASP A 80 2.53 29.57 -2.19
CA ASP A 80 2.89 30.91 -2.69
C ASP A 80 3.38 30.88 -4.15
N GLU A 81 4.06 29.79 -4.55
CA GLU A 81 4.47 29.53 -5.93
C GLU A 81 3.31 29.04 -6.83
N GLY A 82 2.07 29.03 -6.33
CA GLY A 82 0.87 28.60 -7.04
C GLY A 82 0.68 27.09 -7.12
N ARG A 83 1.46 26.32 -6.36
CA ARG A 83 1.36 24.85 -6.28
C ARG A 83 0.28 24.42 -5.30
N GLN A 84 0.04 23.13 -5.25
CA GLN A 84 -0.93 22.51 -4.37
C GLN A 84 -0.27 21.45 -3.49
N GLY A 85 -0.93 21.13 -2.39
CA GLY A 85 -0.43 20.15 -1.43
C GLY A 85 -1.49 19.31 -0.75
N TYR A 86 -1.05 18.20 -0.18
CA TYR A 86 -1.85 17.32 0.66
C TYR A 86 -1.36 17.36 2.10
N ILE A 87 -2.28 17.34 3.06
CA ILE A 87 -2.01 17.00 4.46
C ILE A 87 -2.86 15.79 4.82
N VAL A 88 -2.20 14.66 5.11
CA VAL A 88 -2.86 13.40 5.41
C VAL A 88 -2.82 13.15 6.91
N CYS A 89 -3.99 12.95 7.51
CA CYS A 89 -4.15 12.65 8.92
C CYS A 89 -4.69 11.23 9.12
N PRO A 90 -4.11 10.42 10.03
CA PRO A 90 -4.66 9.12 10.37
C PRO A 90 -5.93 9.31 11.20
N LEU A 91 -7.03 8.69 10.79
CA LEU A 91 -8.18 8.45 11.67
C LEU A 91 -7.92 7.14 12.43
N VAL A 92 -8.27 7.11 13.71
CA VAL A 92 -8.06 5.92 14.54
C VAL A 92 -9.22 4.97 14.34
N GLU A 93 -10.44 5.50 14.26
CA GLU A 93 -11.67 4.79 13.95
C GLU A 93 -12.64 5.74 13.23
N GLU A 94 -13.53 5.23 12.37
CA GLU A 94 -14.56 6.07 11.72
C GLU A 94 -15.70 6.45 12.70
N GLY A 95 -15.35 6.87 13.92
CA GLY A 95 -16.26 7.47 14.89
C GLY A 95 -16.68 8.89 14.46
N ASP A 96 -17.75 9.42 15.06
CA ASP A 96 -18.15 10.81 14.81
C ASP A 96 -17.14 11.80 15.43
N GLU A 97 -16.49 11.42 16.54
CA GLU A 97 -15.47 12.22 17.22
C GLU A 97 -14.20 12.44 16.38
N ASP A 98 -13.72 11.39 15.70
CA ASP A 98 -12.52 11.45 14.85
C ASP A 98 -12.72 12.33 13.60
N ILE A 99 -13.96 12.44 13.12
CA ILE A 99 -14.31 13.31 11.98
C ILE A 99 -14.41 14.76 12.42
N ALA A 100 -15.05 15.02 13.55
CA ALA A 100 -15.05 16.35 14.16
C ALA A 100 -13.62 16.83 14.41
N ALA A 101 -12.70 15.92 14.78
CA ALA A 101 -11.29 16.22 14.90
C ALA A 101 -10.64 16.59 13.55
N ALA A 102 -10.94 15.88 12.45
CA ALA A 102 -10.44 16.20 11.12
C ALA A 102 -11.00 17.53 10.56
N GLU A 103 -12.29 17.80 10.78
CA GLU A 103 -12.95 19.06 10.44
C GLU A 103 -12.35 20.22 11.21
N SER A 104 -12.27 20.09 12.55
CA SER A 104 -11.63 21.09 13.41
C SER A 104 -10.18 21.33 13.02
N TYR A 105 -9.44 20.26 12.69
CA TYR A 105 -8.06 20.37 12.23
C TYR A 105 -7.94 21.15 10.92
N ALA A 106 -8.78 20.88 9.93
CA ALA A 106 -8.81 21.62 8.67
C ALA A 106 -9.21 23.10 8.88
N GLU A 107 -10.21 23.37 9.73
CA GLU A 107 -10.58 24.74 10.11
C GLU A 107 -9.44 25.49 10.80
N ASN A 108 -8.76 24.84 11.75
CA ASN A 108 -7.64 25.43 12.47
C ASN A 108 -6.45 25.71 11.54
N LEU A 109 -6.19 24.84 10.56
CA LEU A 109 -5.17 25.07 9.53
C LEU A 109 -5.55 26.26 8.63
N SER A 110 -6.81 26.32 8.20
CA SER A 110 -7.34 27.39 7.37
C SER A 110 -7.32 28.75 8.07
N ARG A 111 -7.69 28.81 9.37
CA ARG A 111 -7.64 30.05 10.16
C ARG A 111 -6.23 30.40 10.66
N GLY A 112 -5.33 29.43 10.73
CA GLY A 112 -3.99 29.56 11.28
C GLY A 112 -2.89 29.66 10.23
N PHE A 113 -2.04 28.63 10.15
CA PHE A 113 -0.82 28.61 9.32
C PHE A 113 -1.09 28.86 7.82
N PHE A 114 -2.25 28.43 7.34
CA PHE A 114 -2.66 28.54 5.94
C PHE A 114 -3.78 29.56 5.72
N SER A 115 -3.88 30.55 6.61
CA SER A 115 -4.74 31.72 6.41
C SER A 115 -4.44 32.38 5.07
N GLY A 116 -5.50 32.58 4.27
CA GLY A 116 -5.42 33.12 2.91
C GLY A 116 -5.40 32.10 1.78
N TYR A 117 -5.35 30.79 2.07
CA TYR A 117 -5.52 29.75 1.07
C TYR A 117 -6.85 29.02 1.25
N GLU A 118 -7.40 28.55 0.14
CA GLU A 118 -8.53 27.64 0.17
C GLU A 118 -8.07 26.25 0.60
N VAL A 119 -8.51 25.83 1.79
CA VAL A 119 -8.23 24.51 2.38
C VAL A 119 -9.47 23.64 2.25
N GLY A 120 -9.34 22.53 1.54
CA GLY A 120 -10.40 21.52 1.38
C GLY A 120 -10.23 20.39 2.39
N LEU A 121 -11.34 19.69 2.66
CA LEU A 121 -11.37 18.51 3.52
C LEU A 121 -11.93 17.30 2.77
N LEU A 122 -11.31 16.14 2.92
CA LEU A 122 -11.80 14.87 2.40
C LEU A 122 -11.71 13.75 3.45
N HIS A 123 -12.84 13.16 3.82
CA HIS A 123 -12.89 12.02 4.75
C HIS A 123 -13.91 10.95 4.34
N GLY A 124 -13.81 9.77 4.96
CA GLY A 124 -14.58 8.57 4.61
C GLY A 124 -16.11 8.72 4.63
N LYS A 125 -16.67 9.40 5.64
CA LYS A 125 -18.12 9.60 5.78
C LYS A 125 -18.75 10.63 4.84
N MET A 126 -17.97 11.40 4.07
CA MET A 126 -18.54 12.33 3.10
C MET A 126 -19.35 11.58 2.04
N LYS A 127 -20.47 12.17 1.61
CA LYS A 127 -21.26 11.60 0.52
C LYS A 127 -20.42 11.60 -0.77
N PRO A 128 -20.56 10.60 -1.66
CA PRO A 128 -19.80 10.52 -2.90
C PRO A 128 -19.80 11.83 -3.72
N LYS A 129 -20.97 12.46 -3.87
CA LYS A 129 -21.11 13.76 -4.56
C LYS A 129 -20.25 14.88 -3.95
N GLN A 130 -20.16 14.93 -2.61
CA GLN A 130 -19.33 15.94 -1.93
C GLN A 130 -17.84 15.67 -2.12
N LYS A 131 -17.43 14.39 -2.12
CA LYS A 131 -16.04 14.00 -2.41
C LYS A 131 -15.65 14.41 -3.83
N GLU A 132 -16.51 14.14 -4.80
CA GLU A 132 -16.30 14.54 -6.20
C GLU A 132 -16.21 16.06 -6.36
N GLU A 133 -17.07 16.82 -5.69
CA GLU A 133 -17.04 18.28 -5.73
C GLU A 133 -15.74 18.86 -5.16
N VAL A 134 -15.33 18.43 -3.96
CA VAL A 134 -14.05 18.86 -3.36
C VAL A 134 -12.86 18.47 -4.23
N MET A 135 -12.86 17.25 -4.76
CA MET A 135 -11.80 16.80 -5.66
C MET A 135 -11.77 17.61 -6.96
N SER A 136 -12.92 17.93 -7.55
CA SER A 136 -13.00 18.77 -8.75
C SER A 136 -12.40 20.15 -8.52
N ARG A 137 -12.74 20.79 -7.39
CA ARG A 137 -12.17 22.08 -6.98
C ARG A 137 -10.67 22.00 -6.67
N PHE A 138 -10.20 20.85 -6.19
CA PHE A 138 -8.77 20.60 -6.03
C PHE A 138 -8.09 20.42 -7.40
N VAL A 139 -8.65 19.67 -8.33
CA VAL A 139 -8.09 19.54 -9.69
C VAL A 139 -8.05 20.88 -10.42
N SER A 140 -9.09 21.72 -10.28
CA SER A 140 -9.15 23.05 -10.91
C SER A 140 -8.15 24.06 -10.30
N GLY A 141 -7.57 23.74 -9.15
CA GLY A 141 -6.62 24.60 -8.45
C GLY A 141 -7.28 25.68 -7.59
N GLU A 142 -8.61 25.65 -7.42
CA GLU A 142 -9.33 26.50 -6.46
C GLU A 142 -8.90 26.16 -5.04
N VAL A 143 -8.94 24.87 -4.68
CA VAL A 143 -8.41 24.38 -3.40
C VAL A 143 -6.90 24.21 -3.52
N LYS A 144 -6.14 24.95 -2.70
CA LYS A 144 -4.67 24.88 -2.72
C LYS A 144 -4.12 23.78 -1.82
N LEU A 145 -4.81 23.49 -0.72
CA LEU A 145 -4.38 22.51 0.26
C LEU A 145 -5.53 21.54 0.56
N LEU A 146 -5.33 20.25 0.31
CA LEU A 146 -6.33 19.24 0.66
C LEU A 146 -5.92 18.51 1.93
N VAL A 147 -6.69 18.70 3.00
CA VAL A 147 -6.61 17.89 4.21
C VAL A 147 -7.43 16.63 3.96
N ALA A 148 -6.81 15.48 4.09
CA ALA A 148 -7.49 14.22 3.84
C ALA A 148 -7.18 13.17 4.91
N THR A 149 -8.10 12.26 5.10
CA THR A 149 -7.84 11.07 5.93
C THR A 149 -7.37 9.91 5.05
N THR A 150 -7.25 8.69 5.58
CA THR A 150 -6.82 7.47 4.85
C THR A 150 -7.61 7.16 3.58
N VAL A 151 -8.65 7.94 3.27
CA VAL A 151 -9.53 7.86 2.09
C VAL A 151 -9.02 8.73 0.92
N VAL A 152 -7.72 8.96 0.78
CA VAL A 152 -7.14 9.35 -0.53
C VAL A 152 -7.04 8.12 -1.44
N GLU A 153 -8.14 7.39 -1.55
CA GLU A 153 -8.36 6.30 -2.52
C GLU A 153 -8.97 6.83 -3.82
N VAL A 154 -9.32 8.11 -3.90
CA VAL A 154 -9.81 8.70 -5.16
C VAL A 154 -8.62 8.81 -6.12
N GLY A 155 -8.59 7.93 -7.12
CA GLY A 155 -7.53 7.77 -8.12
C GLY A 155 -7.37 8.93 -9.10
N VAL A 156 -7.48 10.16 -8.61
CA VAL A 156 -7.38 11.37 -9.42
C VAL A 156 -5.99 11.98 -9.23
N ASP A 157 -5.28 12.07 -10.34
CA ASP A 157 -3.95 12.65 -10.39
C ASP A 157 -4.04 14.17 -10.50
N VAL A 158 -3.28 14.86 -9.65
CA VAL A 158 -3.18 16.32 -9.70
C VAL A 158 -1.72 16.70 -9.96
N PRO A 159 -1.32 16.95 -11.22
CA PRO A 159 0.08 17.23 -11.58
C PRO A 159 0.69 18.45 -10.87
N ASN A 160 -0.15 19.41 -10.45
CA ASN A 160 0.27 20.61 -9.72
C ASN A 160 0.37 20.38 -8.19
N ALA A 161 -0.02 19.21 -7.69
CA ALA A 161 0.19 18.82 -6.30
C ALA A 161 1.60 18.27 -6.11
N VAL A 162 2.46 19.08 -5.49
CA VAL A 162 3.90 18.81 -5.40
C VAL A 162 4.36 18.50 -3.98
N ILE A 163 3.54 18.78 -2.97
CA ILE A 163 3.91 18.59 -1.58
C ILE A 163 2.90 17.72 -0.85
N MET A 164 3.40 16.77 -0.06
CA MET A 164 2.59 15.92 0.80
C MET A 164 3.16 15.94 2.21
N VAL A 165 2.32 16.21 3.20
CA VAL A 165 2.63 16.03 4.61
C VAL A 165 1.77 14.89 5.14
N ILE A 166 2.38 13.94 5.83
CA ILE A 166 1.67 12.86 6.53
C ILE A 166 1.89 13.08 8.01
N GLU A 167 0.83 13.44 8.72
CA GLU A 167 0.83 13.62 10.17
C GLU A 167 0.76 12.26 10.87
N ASN A 168 1.40 12.14 12.04
CA ASN A 168 1.45 10.90 12.83
C ASN A 168 1.74 9.66 11.94
N ALA A 169 2.76 9.78 11.08
CA ALA A 169 3.05 8.82 10.02
C ALA A 169 3.31 7.38 10.54
N GLU A 170 3.65 7.22 11.82
CA GLU A 170 3.81 5.91 12.48
C GLU A 170 2.54 5.06 12.51
N ARG A 171 1.37 5.69 12.38
CA ARG A 171 0.08 5.01 12.36
C ARG A 171 -0.22 4.31 11.04
N PHE A 172 0.54 4.60 9.99
CA PHE A 172 0.36 4.00 8.67
C PHE A 172 1.35 2.85 8.46
N GLY A 173 0.88 1.81 7.76
CA GLY A 173 1.75 0.74 7.26
C GLY A 173 2.70 1.25 6.17
N LEU A 174 3.81 0.56 5.95
CA LEU A 174 4.83 0.98 4.99
C LEU A 174 4.26 1.07 3.56
N SER A 175 3.45 0.09 3.18
CA SER A 175 2.70 0.02 1.93
C SER A 175 1.74 1.21 1.74
N GLN A 176 1.01 1.61 2.79
CA GLN A 176 0.11 2.78 2.74
C GLN A 176 0.89 4.08 2.54
N LEU A 177 2.00 4.27 3.26
CA LEU A 177 2.87 5.44 3.10
C LEU A 177 3.42 5.54 1.66
N HIS A 178 3.78 4.41 1.07
CA HIS A 178 4.24 4.35 -0.32
C HIS A 178 3.14 4.78 -1.31
N GLN A 179 1.92 4.29 -1.13
CA GLN A 179 0.77 4.68 -1.96
C GLN A 179 0.46 6.17 -1.83
N LEU A 180 0.45 6.70 -0.60
CA LEU A 180 0.23 8.13 -0.36
C LEU A 180 1.31 8.96 -1.04
N ARG A 181 2.60 8.64 -0.84
CA ARG A 181 3.72 9.31 -1.52
C ARG A 181 3.54 9.30 -3.05
N GLY A 182 3.02 8.21 -3.62
CA GLY A 182 2.76 8.06 -5.05
C GLY A 182 1.64 8.96 -5.63
N ARG A 183 0.93 9.72 -4.80
CA ARG A 183 -0.09 10.70 -5.24
C ARG A 183 0.50 12.04 -5.70
N ILE A 184 1.76 12.32 -5.38
CA ILE A 184 2.50 13.51 -5.85
C ILE A 184 3.61 13.10 -6.84
N GLY A 185 4.26 14.08 -7.49
CA GLY A 185 5.37 13.83 -8.41
C GLY A 185 4.96 13.42 -9.83
N ARG A 186 3.71 13.72 -10.22
CA ARG A 186 3.16 13.43 -11.56
C ARG A 186 3.30 14.58 -12.57
N GLY A 187 3.75 15.74 -12.12
CA GLY A 187 4.02 16.91 -12.96
C GLY A 187 5.51 17.17 -13.18
N GLN A 188 5.81 18.30 -13.81
CA GLN A 188 7.18 18.74 -14.11
C GLN A 188 7.97 19.30 -12.91
N TYR A 189 7.29 19.57 -11.80
CA TYR A 189 7.88 20.19 -10.63
C TYR A 189 8.41 19.14 -9.65
N LYS A 190 9.55 19.44 -9.02
CA LYS A 190 10.10 18.63 -7.95
C LYS A 190 9.07 18.49 -6.83
N SER A 191 8.88 17.27 -6.37
CA SER A 191 7.88 16.95 -5.35
C SER A 191 8.54 16.49 -4.06
N THR A 192 7.92 16.84 -2.92
CA THR A 192 8.44 16.53 -1.59
C THR A 192 7.36 15.86 -0.74
N CYS A 193 7.73 14.76 -0.09
CA CYS A 193 6.91 14.08 0.92
C CYS A 193 7.56 14.28 2.30
N ILE A 194 6.78 14.74 3.28
CA ILE A 194 7.23 14.97 4.66
C ILE A 194 6.43 14.05 5.57
N LEU A 195 7.12 13.16 6.25
CA LEU A 195 6.58 12.28 7.27
C LEU A 195 6.81 12.94 8.63
N ILE A 196 5.74 13.34 9.30
CA ILE A 196 5.80 13.87 10.66
C ILE A 196 5.46 12.74 11.61
N SER A 197 6.39 12.38 12.49
CA SER A 197 6.16 11.30 13.46
C SER A 197 7.01 11.50 14.72
N ASP A 198 6.37 11.36 15.87
CA ASP A 198 7.01 11.30 17.18
C ASP A 198 7.13 9.84 17.68
N ALA A 199 7.24 8.90 16.74
CA ALA A 199 7.42 7.47 17.01
C ALA A 199 8.49 7.20 18.07
N LYS A 200 8.07 6.50 19.13
CA LYS A 200 8.99 6.05 20.19
C LYS A 200 9.54 4.66 19.93
N THR A 201 8.84 3.83 19.15
CA THR A 201 9.24 2.45 18.88
C THR A 201 10.25 2.38 17.74
N GLU A 202 11.24 1.48 17.88
CA GLU A 202 12.26 1.27 16.86
C GLU A 202 11.67 0.75 15.55
N CYS A 203 10.62 -0.08 15.61
CA CYS A 203 9.90 -0.55 14.42
C CYS A 203 9.30 0.61 13.61
N ALA A 204 8.64 1.57 14.28
CA ALA A 204 8.04 2.72 13.60
C ALA A 204 9.11 3.66 13.02
N LYS A 205 10.21 3.92 13.75
CA LYS A 205 11.34 4.71 13.22
C LYS A 205 11.96 4.05 12.00
N LYS A 206 12.22 2.75 12.06
CA LYS A 206 12.78 1.98 10.94
C LYS A 206 11.89 2.07 9.71
N ARG A 207 10.55 2.00 9.89
CA ARG A 207 9.59 2.20 8.80
C ARG A 207 9.74 3.58 8.14
N MET A 208 9.85 4.65 8.93
CA MET A 208 10.06 6.00 8.40
C MET A 208 11.39 6.11 7.65
N GLU A 209 12.47 5.53 8.19
CA GLU A 209 13.77 5.52 7.52
C GLU A 209 13.77 4.76 6.19
N ILE A 210 13.05 3.64 6.11
CA ILE A 210 12.93 2.90 4.84
C ILE A 210 12.26 3.79 3.79
N MET A 211 11.21 4.52 4.16
CA MET A 211 10.54 5.47 3.27
C MET A 211 11.45 6.59 2.76
N THR A 212 12.44 7.03 3.54
CA THR A 212 13.38 8.07 3.11
C THR A 212 14.52 7.53 2.24
N LYS A 213 14.88 6.25 2.37
CA LYS A 213 16.01 5.63 1.67
C LYS A 213 15.69 5.17 0.25
N THR A 214 14.44 4.82 -0.04
CA THR A 214 14.08 4.24 -1.35
C THR A 214 12.74 4.71 -1.87
N THR A 215 12.67 4.92 -3.18
CA THR A 215 11.43 5.13 -3.93
C THR A 215 10.90 3.86 -4.58
N ASP A 216 11.74 2.81 -4.67
CA ASP A 216 11.42 1.53 -5.27
C ASP A 216 10.37 0.79 -4.45
N GLY A 217 9.25 0.54 -5.10
CA GLY A 217 8.12 -0.15 -4.53
C GLY A 217 8.43 -1.59 -4.08
N PHE A 218 9.19 -2.36 -4.87
CA PHE A 218 9.49 -3.76 -4.55
C PHE A 218 10.35 -3.87 -3.29
N LYS A 219 11.35 -3.00 -3.15
CA LYS A 219 12.18 -2.93 -1.93
C LYS A 219 11.35 -2.57 -0.70
N ILE A 220 10.40 -1.65 -0.86
CA ILE A 220 9.48 -1.26 0.22
C ILE A 220 8.61 -2.44 0.62
N ALA A 221 8.09 -3.19 -0.34
CA ALA A 221 7.28 -4.37 -0.09
C ALA A 221 8.05 -5.48 0.64
N ASP A 222 9.30 -5.73 0.22
CA ASP A 222 10.19 -6.69 0.87
C ASP A 222 10.47 -6.31 2.32
N GLU A 223 10.75 -5.03 2.58
CA GLU A 223 10.97 -4.54 3.95
C GLU A 223 9.68 -4.57 4.79
N ASP A 224 8.51 -4.29 4.20
CA ASP A 224 7.20 -4.43 4.89
C ASP A 224 6.97 -5.89 5.31
N LEU A 225 7.27 -6.85 4.42
CA LEU A 225 7.16 -8.28 4.71
C LEU A 225 8.12 -8.73 5.80
N LYS A 226 9.39 -8.28 5.76
CA LYS A 226 10.36 -8.56 6.82
C LYS A 226 9.94 -8.00 8.18
N MET A 227 9.31 -6.82 8.19
CA MET A 227 8.88 -6.16 9.43
C MET A 227 7.62 -6.76 10.04
N ARG A 228 6.62 -7.13 9.22
CA ARG A 228 5.39 -7.78 9.70
C ARG A 228 5.62 -9.24 10.05
N GLY A 229 6.62 -9.86 9.43
CA GLY A 229 6.77 -11.29 9.43
C GLY A 229 5.75 -11.95 8.50
N PRO A 230 6.03 -13.17 8.03
CA PRO A 230 5.19 -13.82 7.04
C PRO A 230 3.76 -14.15 7.53
N GLY A 231 3.57 -14.41 8.83
CA GLY A 231 2.30 -14.89 9.38
C GLY A 231 1.14 -13.90 9.27
N ASP A 232 1.41 -12.60 9.28
CA ASP A 232 0.37 -11.56 9.28
C ASP A 232 -0.30 -11.38 7.90
N PHE A 233 0.41 -11.70 6.81
CA PHE A 233 -0.14 -11.62 5.45
C PHE A 233 -1.14 -12.73 5.14
N PHE A 234 -1.02 -13.86 5.83
CA PHE A 234 -1.92 -15.01 5.67
C PHE A 234 -3.27 -14.82 6.39
N GLY A 235 -3.42 -13.74 7.17
CA GLY A 235 -4.65 -13.39 7.88
C GLY A 235 -4.96 -14.35 9.03
N ALA A 236 -5.72 -13.87 10.02
CA ALA A 236 -6.09 -14.58 11.24
C ALA A 236 -6.99 -15.83 11.04
N ARG A 237 -7.03 -16.43 9.84
CA ARG A 237 -7.76 -17.68 9.53
C ARG A 237 -7.03 -18.64 8.59
N GLN A 238 -5.74 -18.46 8.35
CA GLN A 238 -4.91 -19.52 7.75
C GLN A 238 -4.04 -20.17 8.83
N HIS A 239 -4.67 -20.72 9.87
CA HIS A 239 -4.07 -21.71 10.78
C HIS A 239 -3.85 -23.06 10.08
N GLY A 240 -3.40 -22.98 8.83
CA GLY A 240 -3.46 -24.03 7.82
C GLY A 240 -2.24 -24.07 6.92
N LEU A 241 -1.13 -23.46 7.34
CA LEU A 241 0.16 -23.60 6.68
C LEU A 241 1.13 -24.00 7.78
N PRO A 242 1.82 -25.14 7.68
CA PRO A 242 2.78 -25.54 8.70
C PRO A 242 3.84 -24.46 8.82
N ASN A 243 4.34 -24.24 10.03
CA ASN A 243 5.55 -23.46 10.23
C ASN A 243 6.64 -24.01 9.30
N MET A 244 7.02 -23.23 8.28
CA MET A 244 8.04 -23.63 7.32
C MET A 244 9.32 -23.93 8.09
N LYS A 245 9.76 -25.20 8.08
CA LYS A 245 10.89 -25.67 8.89
C LYS A 245 12.26 -25.29 8.32
N MET A 246 12.35 -24.94 7.03
CA MET A 246 13.63 -24.83 6.31
C MET A 246 13.83 -23.53 5.52
N ALA A 247 12.78 -22.79 5.19
CA ALA A 247 12.90 -21.58 4.38
C ALA A 247 12.24 -20.41 5.11
N SER A 248 13.02 -19.35 5.35
CA SER A 248 12.41 -18.04 5.61
C SER A 248 11.73 -17.60 4.31
N LEU A 249 10.52 -17.06 4.42
CA LEU A 249 9.75 -16.51 3.29
C LEU A 249 10.44 -15.33 2.58
N THR A 250 11.59 -14.94 3.09
CA THR A 250 12.51 -13.96 2.52
C THR A 250 13.52 -14.55 1.53
N ASP A 251 13.68 -15.89 1.43
CA ASP A 251 14.63 -16.51 0.49
C ASP A 251 13.99 -16.66 -0.90
N SER A 252 14.16 -15.60 -1.69
CA SER A 252 13.59 -15.52 -3.03
C SER A 252 14.20 -16.46 -4.05
N ALA A 253 15.47 -16.77 -3.89
CA ALA A 253 16.17 -17.69 -4.79
C ALA A 253 15.63 -19.10 -4.60
N LEU A 254 15.55 -19.57 -3.36
CA LEU A 254 15.06 -20.91 -3.03
C LEU A 254 13.60 -21.11 -3.44
N LEU A 255 12.73 -20.11 -3.20
CA LEU A 255 11.32 -20.18 -3.60
C LEU A 255 11.15 -20.24 -5.13
N THR A 256 11.95 -19.45 -5.86
CA THR A 256 11.91 -19.46 -7.33
C THR A 256 12.35 -20.80 -7.89
N GLU A 257 13.41 -21.38 -7.32
CA GLU A 257 13.91 -22.69 -7.73
C GLU A 257 12.92 -23.82 -7.40
N ALA A 258 12.33 -23.81 -6.20
CA ALA A 258 11.29 -24.76 -5.81
C ALA A 258 10.07 -24.68 -6.75
N HIS A 259 9.65 -23.47 -7.14
CA HIS A 259 8.54 -23.28 -8.07
C HIS A 259 8.87 -23.80 -9.48
N ARG A 260 10.09 -23.60 -9.96
CA ARG A 260 10.55 -24.16 -11.24
C ARG A 260 10.48 -25.68 -11.22
N PHE A 261 11.04 -26.33 -10.19
CA PHE A 261 10.98 -27.79 -10.05
C PHE A 261 9.54 -28.31 -9.93
N ALA A 262 8.67 -27.59 -9.21
CA ALA A 262 7.26 -27.95 -9.13
C ALA A 262 6.58 -27.93 -10.51
N ARG A 263 6.84 -26.92 -11.34
CA ARG A 263 6.32 -26.88 -12.72
C ARG A 263 6.88 -28.04 -13.57
N GLU A 264 8.19 -28.26 -13.53
CA GLU A 264 8.83 -29.36 -14.28
C GLU A 264 8.22 -30.73 -13.91
N ILE A 265 7.96 -30.97 -12.62
CA ILE A 265 7.31 -32.21 -12.15
C ILE A 265 5.85 -32.28 -12.61
N LEU A 266 5.08 -31.18 -12.53
CA LEU A 266 3.67 -31.18 -12.91
C LEU A 266 3.46 -31.31 -14.42
N ASP A 267 4.38 -30.78 -15.23
CA ASP A 267 4.34 -30.92 -16.70
C ASP A 267 4.60 -32.37 -17.13
N ASP A 268 5.45 -33.08 -16.38
CA ASP A 268 5.87 -34.46 -16.67
C ASP A 268 5.02 -35.54 -15.96
N ASP A 269 4.47 -35.22 -14.78
CA ASP A 269 3.71 -36.12 -13.92
C ASP A 269 2.67 -35.35 -13.09
N PHE A 270 1.69 -34.77 -13.79
CA PHE A 270 0.63 -33.95 -13.19
C PHE A 270 -0.08 -34.60 -11.99
N ASN A 271 -0.26 -35.93 -12.02
CA ASN A 271 -0.94 -36.68 -10.97
C ASN A 271 0.03 -37.26 -9.91
N LEU A 272 1.32 -36.95 -9.97
CA LEU A 272 2.37 -37.43 -9.06
C LEU A 272 2.40 -38.96 -8.92
N GLN A 273 2.15 -39.70 -10.00
CA GLN A 273 2.04 -41.16 -10.00
C GLN A 273 3.37 -41.87 -10.23
N LYS A 274 4.38 -41.18 -10.77
CA LYS A 274 5.70 -41.77 -11.02
C LYS A 274 6.36 -42.19 -9.72
N PRO A 275 7.12 -43.31 -9.71
CA PRO A 275 7.74 -43.84 -8.49
C PRO A 275 8.60 -42.82 -7.73
N GLU A 276 9.32 -41.96 -8.45
CA GLU A 276 10.14 -40.88 -7.90
C GLU A 276 9.33 -39.77 -7.21
N ASN A 277 8.12 -39.48 -7.68
CA ASN A 277 7.26 -38.40 -7.18
C ASN A 277 6.28 -38.86 -6.10
N ARG A 278 6.08 -40.16 -5.88
CA ARG A 278 5.11 -40.69 -4.90
C ARG A 278 5.31 -40.15 -3.48
N LYS A 279 6.56 -39.98 -3.03
CA LYS A 279 6.85 -39.44 -1.69
C LYS A 279 6.43 -37.97 -1.58
N LEU A 280 6.64 -37.19 -2.64
CA LEU A 280 6.18 -35.81 -2.73
C LEU A 280 4.64 -35.76 -2.73
N GLY A 281 3.99 -36.60 -3.53
CA GLY A 281 2.54 -36.74 -3.54
C GLY A 281 1.96 -37.08 -2.17
N GLN A 282 2.57 -38.03 -1.45
CA GLN A 282 2.16 -38.37 -0.08
C GLN A 282 2.37 -37.20 0.88
N ALA A 283 3.50 -36.51 0.81
CA ALA A 283 3.76 -35.35 1.67
C ALA A 283 2.77 -34.20 1.42
N ILE A 284 2.39 -33.95 0.17
CA ILE A 284 1.35 -32.97 -0.20
C ILE A 284 -0.01 -33.42 0.32
N TYR A 285 -0.36 -34.69 0.13
CA TYR A 285 -1.61 -35.25 0.67
C TYR A 285 -1.68 -35.08 2.18
N ASP A 286 -0.62 -35.46 2.91
CA ASP A 286 -0.55 -35.33 4.36
C ASP A 286 -0.66 -33.86 4.79
N LEU A 287 -0.08 -32.94 4.03
CA LEU A 287 -0.14 -31.50 4.29
C LEU A 287 -1.55 -30.94 4.21
N PHE A 288 -2.30 -31.27 3.15
CA PHE A 288 -3.62 -30.68 2.90
C PHE A 288 -4.77 -31.48 3.52
N ASN A 289 -4.59 -32.76 3.84
CA ASN A 289 -5.62 -33.55 4.55
C ASN A 289 -5.55 -33.45 6.07
N SER A 290 -4.41 -33.13 6.66
CA SER A 290 -4.34 -32.97 8.12
C SER A 290 -5.03 -31.68 8.61
N GLU A 291 -5.30 -30.72 7.74
CA GLU A 291 -5.97 -29.45 8.08
C GLU A 291 -7.41 -29.31 7.54
N TYR A 292 -7.85 -30.15 6.59
CA TYR A 292 -9.25 -30.16 6.14
C TYR A 292 -10.22 -30.90 7.09
N ILE A 293 -9.72 -31.51 8.17
CA ILE A 293 -10.52 -32.26 9.16
C ILE A 293 -10.88 -31.42 10.42
N MET A 294 -10.49 -30.14 10.50
CA MET A 294 -10.99 -29.25 11.57
C MET A 294 -11.50 -27.90 11.06
N ASN A 295 -12.62 -27.94 10.34
CA ASN A 295 -13.85 -27.11 10.53
C ASN A 295 -14.72 -27.06 9.27
#